data_AF-A0A285FVJ7-F1
#
_entry.id   AF-A0A285FVJ7-F1
#
_cell.length_a   1.000
_cell.length_b   1.000
_cell.length_c   1.000
_cell.angle_alpha   90.00
_cell.angle_beta   90.00
_cell.angle_gamma   90.00
#
_symmetry.space_group_name_H-M   'P 1'
#
loop_
_entity.id
_entity.type
_entity.pdbx_description
1 polymer ?
#
loop_
_entity_poly.entity_id
_entity_poly.type
_entity_poly.pdbx_seq_one_letter_code
_entity_poly.pdbx_strand_id
1 'polypeptide(L)'
;MWATKEIIRRRLRRRARRYANRLTSLSRRQWAGVAVVLTGSAGVAVAAAIDQAAVATCLLALLLAAVLAGVIHLSRRIGRVNRSTQAAVRDLRTVVDELQRRVLAAVEKERLAAGDRHQELTESLARAERLTGRGAELLLREQSREIEALVQLFQWITPRAPMPAGVTLNPSDLLGLVHIARDRAPATTVALGSGPSTIWLGYTVEARGGRLVVADHDRGRAGRTRALLAEHGLSTVEVRHAGVTELSVEGGAVDWYDVDALDGLHDIDLLVVDGSLAPTSSNALTPALHVLGRRLAPGAVVVVDESPVPRQGGFGLTAQRPLPGRWVALADPQSTVRA
;
A
#
# COMPACT_ATOMS: atom_id res chain seq x y z
N MET A 1 42.01 -77.37 34.14
CA MET A 1 41.82 -77.26 35.61
C MET A 1 42.42 -75.99 36.24
N TRP A 2 43.34 -75.28 35.58
CA TRP A 2 44.01 -74.08 36.13
C TRP A 2 43.21 -72.77 35.97
N ALA A 3 42.48 -72.59 34.85
CA ALA A 3 41.69 -71.39 34.56
C ALA A 3 40.50 -71.16 35.53
N THR A 4 39.89 -72.24 36.05
CA THR A 4 38.73 -72.16 36.95
C THR A 4 39.10 -71.61 38.34
N LYS A 5 40.32 -71.92 38.83
CA LYS A 5 40.82 -71.42 40.13
C LYS A 5 41.04 -69.90 40.12
N GLU A 6 41.52 -69.34 39.01
CA GLU A 6 41.85 -67.91 38.93
C GLU A 6 40.60 -67.01 38.82
N ILE A 7 39.55 -67.50 38.14
CA ILE A 7 38.24 -66.82 38.08
C ILE A 7 37.58 -66.77 39.47
N ILE A 8 37.64 -67.88 40.21
CA ILE A 8 37.13 -67.96 41.60
C ILE A 8 37.89 -66.98 42.49
N ARG A 9 39.23 -66.93 42.39
CA ARG A 9 40.09 -66.01 43.16
C ARG A 9 39.76 -64.54 42.90
N ARG A 10 39.54 -64.15 41.64
CA ARG A 10 39.17 -62.78 41.25
C ARG A 10 37.76 -62.39 41.74
N ARG A 11 36.79 -63.31 41.65
CA ARG A 11 35.43 -63.10 42.21
C ARG A 11 35.45 -62.93 43.73
N LEU A 12 36.24 -63.75 44.43
CA LEU A 12 36.46 -63.63 45.87
C LEU A 12 37.10 -62.29 46.25
N ARG A 13 38.16 -61.85 45.56
CA ARG A 13 38.79 -60.54 45.81
C ARG A 13 37.85 -59.36 45.55
N ARG A 14 37.03 -59.42 44.49
CA ARG A 14 36.02 -58.38 44.19
C ARG A 14 34.85 -58.38 45.19
N ARG A 15 34.49 -59.52 45.76
CA ARG A 15 33.54 -59.58 46.88
C ARG A 15 34.18 -59.03 48.16
N ALA A 16 35.39 -59.47 48.50
CA ALA A 16 36.12 -59.01 49.69
C ALA A 16 36.30 -57.49 49.71
N ARG A 17 36.72 -56.86 48.59
CA ARG A 17 36.80 -55.38 48.50
C ARG A 17 35.44 -54.69 48.66
N ARG A 18 34.36 -55.28 48.13
CA ARG A 18 33.00 -54.73 48.30
C ARG A 18 32.51 -54.81 49.75
N TYR A 19 32.83 -55.87 50.46
CA TYR A 19 32.52 -55.99 51.88
C TYR A 19 33.40 -55.06 52.74
N ALA A 20 34.69 -54.93 52.42
CA ALA A 20 35.61 -54.01 53.09
C ALA A 20 35.16 -52.55 52.96
N ASN A 21 34.81 -52.10 51.75
CA ASN A 21 34.34 -50.72 51.54
C ASN A 21 32.97 -50.44 52.19
N ARG A 22 32.13 -51.47 52.39
CA ARG A 22 30.87 -51.34 53.13
C ARG A 22 31.07 -51.28 54.63
N LEU A 23 32.11 -51.93 55.16
CA LEU A 23 32.47 -51.85 56.58
C LEU A 23 33.02 -50.45 56.92
N THR A 24 33.78 -49.83 56.03
CA THR A 24 34.32 -48.47 56.23
C THR A 24 33.27 -47.35 56.07
N SER A 25 32.11 -47.63 55.47
CA SER A 25 31.01 -46.65 55.30
C SER A 25 29.97 -46.69 56.42
N LEU A 26 30.18 -47.50 57.46
CA LEU A 26 29.24 -47.61 58.57
C LEU A 26 29.36 -46.39 59.49
N SER A 27 28.22 -45.78 59.79
CA SER A 27 28.15 -44.67 60.76
C SER A 27 28.53 -45.14 62.18
N ARG A 28 28.98 -44.22 63.04
CA ARG A 28 29.32 -44.52 64.45
C ARG A 28 28.21 -45.29 65.19
N ARG A 29 26.94 -45.03 64.86
CA ARG A 29 25.78 -45.72 65.44
C ARG A 29 25.62 -47.16 64.95
N GLN A 30 25.97 -47.44 63.69
CA GLN A 30 25.93 -48.80 63.13
C GLN A 30 27.09 -49.64 63.68
N TRP A 31 28.27 -49.05 63.85
CA TRP A 31 29.38 -49.70 64.53
C TRP A 31 29.06 -50.06 65.98
N ALA A 32 28.40 -49.16 66.71
CA ALA A 32 27.90 -49.47 68.06
C ALA A 32 26.92 -50.67 68.07
N GLY A 33 26.00 -50.74 67.10
CA GLY A 33 25.09 -51.88 66.96
C GLY A 33 25.80 -53.20 66.66
N VAL A 34 26.81 -53.19 65.77
CA VAL A 34 27.63 -54.38 65.46
C VAL A 34 28.42 -54.84 66.69
N ALA A 35 28.99 -53.90 67.46
CA ALA A 35 29.70 -54.21 68.69
C ALA A 35 28.77 -54.86 69.74
N VAL A 36 27.56 -54.34 69.94
CA VAL A 36 26.58 -54.92 70.86
C VAL A 36 26.20 -56.35 70.48
N VAL A 37 26.00 -56.63 69.19
CA VAL A 37 25.70 -57.99 68.70
C VAL A 37 26.89 -58.91 68.91
N LEU A 38 28.11 -58.48 68.60
CA LEU A 38 29.32 -59.29 68.80
C LEU A 38 29.55 -59.62 70.28
N THR A 39 29.41 -58.64 71.16
CA THR A 39 29.55 -58.82 72.62
C THR A 39 28.45 -59.71 73.17
N GLY A 40 27.21 -59.56 72.71
CA GLY A 40 26.10 -60.43 73.10
C GLY A 40 26.31 -61.88 72.66
N SER A 41 26.75 -62.11 71.42
CA SER A 41 27.06 -63.45 70.91
C SER A 41 28.21 -64.10 71.67
N ALA A 42 29.25 -63.34 72.01
CA ALA A 42 30.34 -63.84 72.85
C ALA A 42 29.85 -64.22 74.26
N GLY A 43 28.96 -63.40 74.85
CA GLY A 43 28.32 -63.70 76.14
C GLY A 43 27.50 -65.00 76.12
N VAL A 44 26.74 -65.25 75.05
CA VAL A 44 26.01 -66.53 74.85
C VAL A 44 26.98 -67.71 74.78
N ALA A 45 28.08 -67.58 74.02
CA ALA A 45 29.06 -68.65 73.87
C ALA A 45 29.79 -68.99 75.18
N VAL A 46 30.14 -67.98 75.98
CA VAL A 46 30.78 -68.17 77.30
C VAL A 46 29.80 -68.80 78.29
N ALA A 47 28.56 -68.35 78.36
CA ALA A 47 27.55 -68.94 79.25
C ALA A 47 27.25 -70.41 78.90
N ALA A 48 27.22 -70.75 77.61
CA ALA A 48 27.07 -72.13 77.15
C ALA A 48 28.27 -73.02 77.52
N ALA A 49 29.49 -72.48 77.53
CA ALA A 49 30.70 -73.22 77.88
C ALA A 49 30.81 -73.53 79.39
N ILE A 50 30.09 -72.80 80.25
CA ILE A 50 30.08 -72.96 81.71
C ILE A 50 28.86 -73.81 82.17
N ASP A 51 28.15 -74.45 81.23
CA ASP A 51 26.96 -75.29 81.44
C ASP A 51 25.75 -74.55 82.09
N GLN A 52 25.72 -73.21 81.94
CA GLN A 52 24.65 -72.35 82.44
C GLN A 52 23.58 -72.11 81.35
N ALA A 53 22.87 -73.18 80.98
CA ALA A 53 21.94 -73.18 79.85
C ALA A 53 20.85 -72.09 79.94
N ALA A 54 20.35 -71.78 81.14
CA ALA A 54 19.31 -70.76 81.34
C ALA A 54 19.80 -69.34 81.00
N VAL A 55 21.06 -69.02 81.32
CA VAL A 55 21.64 -67.69 81.04
C VAL A 55 21.92 -67.56 79.54
N ALA A 56 22.41 -68.63 78.90
CA ALA A 56 22.67 -68.64 77.47
C ALA A 56 21.39 -68.44 76.64
N THR A 57 20.26 -69.08 77.02
CA THR A 57 18.98 -68.93 76.32
C THR A 57 18.38 -67.54 76.50
N CYS A 58 18.46 -66.94 77.70
CA CYS A 58 18.02 -65.56 77.92
C CYS A 58 18.84 -64.55 77.09
N LEU A 59 20.17 -64.70 77.05
CA LEU A 59 21.04 -63.82 76.25
C LEU A 59 20.77 -63.98 74.75
N LEU A 60 20.53 -65.21 74.28
CA LEU A 60 20.17 -65.47 72.88
C LEU A 60 18.81 -64.84 72.53
N ALA A 61 17.82 -64.95 73.41
CA ALA A 61 16.49 -64.35 73.21
C ALA A 61 16.56 -62.82 73.14
N LEU A 62 17.34 -62.19 74.02
CA LEU A 62 17.58 -60.73 74.00
C LEU A 62 18.29 -60.28 72.72
N LEU A 63 19.29 -61.04 72.27
CA LEU A 63 20.00 -60.75 71.02
C LEU A 63 19.07 -60.85 69.82
N LEU A 64 18.24 -61.90 69.75
CA LEU A 64 17.24 -62.06 68.69
C LEU A 64 16.21 -60.93 68.70
N ALA A 65 15.71 -60.52 69.87
CA ALA A 65 14.78 -59.40 70.00
C ALA A 65 15.40 -58.07 69.53
N ALA A 66 16.66 -57.80 69.89
CA ALA A 66 17.39 -56.61 69.46
C ALA A 66 17.62 -56.58 67.94
N VAL A 67 17.97 -57.72 67.34
CA VAL A 67 18.10 -57.86 65.89
C VAL A 67 16.76 -57.61 65.20
N LEU A 68 15.67 -58.20 65.70
CA LEU A 68 14.32 -58.01 65.15
C LEU A 68 13.88 -56.54 65.21
N ALA A 69 14.12 -55.88 66.35
CA ALA A 69 13.84 -54.46 66.52
C ALA A 69 14.66 -53.59 65.56
N GLY A 70 15.94 -53.92 65.35
CA GLY A 70 16.81 -53.25 64.37
C GLY A 70 16.31 -53.40 62.94
N VAL A 71 15.89 -54.60 62.55
CA VAL A 71 15.29 -54.87 61.23
C VAL A 71 13.99 -54.10 61.05
N ILE A 72 13.11 -54.08 62.05
CA ILE A 72 11.86 -53.31 62.02
C ILE A 72 12.15 -51.81 61.90
N HIS A 73 13.12 -51.27 62.64
CA HIS A 73 13.51 -49.87 62.55
C HIS A 73 14.06 -49.51 61.17
N LEU A 74 14.90 -50.37 60.60
CA LEU A 74 15.45 -50.19 59.25
C LEU A 74 14.36 -50.27 58.18
N SER A 75 13.46 -51.26 58.27
CA SER A 75 12.30 -51.40 57.39
C SER A 75 11.41 -50.16 57.44
N ARG A 76 11.11 -49.63 58.64
CA ARG A 76 10.35 -48.39 58.82
C ARG A 76 11.10 -47.16 58.28
N ARG A 77 12.43 -47.11 58.37
CA ARG A 77 13.24 -46.01 57.81
C ARG A 77 13.25 -46.05 56.29
N ILE A 78 13.45 -47.22 55.70
CA ILE A 78 13.41 -47.43 54.24
C ILE A 78 12.01 -47.09 53.71
N GLY A 79 10.95 -47.56 54.38
CA GLY A 79 9.57 -47.23 54.00
C GLY A 79 9.21 -45.76 54.14
N ARG A 80 9.88 -45.00 55.03
CA ARG A 80 9.74 -43.53 55.10
C ARG A 80 10.46 -42.84 53.94
N VAL A 81 11.71 -43.22 53.68
CA VAL A 81 12.50 -42.66 52.56
C VAL A 81 11.84 -42.96 51.21
N ASN A 82 11.31 -44.17 51.04
CA ASN A 82 10.65 -44.55 49.79
C ASN A 82 9.34 -43.77 49.56
N ARG A 83 8.60 -43.45 50.64
CA ARG A 83 7.42 -42.60 50.55
C ARG A 83 7.77 -41.15 50.22
N SER A 84 8.85 -40.62 50.78
CA SER A 84 9.30 -39.25 50.45
C SER A 84 9.84 -39.15 49.03
N THR A 85 10.56 -40.16 48.52
CA THR A 85 11.01 -40.18 47.12
C THR A 85 9.83 -40.30 46.17
N GLN A 86 8.84 -41.14 46.47
CA GLN A 86 7.61 -41.24 45.65
C GLN A 86 6.77 -39.95 45.70
N ALA A 87 6.74 -39.23 46.81
CA ALA A 87 6.10 -37.92 46.88
C ALA A 87 6.83 -36.91 45.99
N ALA A 88 8.15 -36.80 46.11
CA ALA A 88 8.96 -35.92 45.27
C ALA A 88 8.85 -36.22 43.77
N VAL A 89 8.78 -37.50 43.38
CA VAL A 89 8.56 -37.89 41.97
C VAL A 89 7.17 -37.51 41.48
N ARG A 90 6.13 -37.60 42.32
CA ARG A 90 4.77 -37.15 41.97
C ARG A 90 4.73 -35.64 41.79
N ASP A 91 5.33 -34.89 42.70
CA ASP A 91 5.36 -33.42 42.62
C ASP A 91 6.12 -32.95 41.36
N LEU A 92 7.23 -33.60 41.02
CA LEU A 92 7.96 -33.31 39.79
C LEU A 92 7.11 -33.56 38.54
N ARG A 93 6.32 -34.64 38.50
CA ARG A 93 5.40 -34.89 37.38
C ARG A 93 4.34 -33.79 37.25
N THR A 94 3.76 -33.37 38.37
CA THR A 94 2.78 -32.28 38.37
C THR A 94 3.37 -30.97 37.84
N VAL A 95 4.59 -30.62 38.27
CA VAL A 95 5.30 -29.42 37.78
C VAL A 95 5.63 -29.54 36.30
N VAL A 96 6.06 -30.71 35.83
CA VAL A 96 6.33 -30.95 34.40
C VAL A 96 5.06 -30.82 33.56
N ASP A 97 3.94 -31.41 34.00
CA ASP A 97 2.65 -31.31 33.30
C ASP A 97 2.12 -29.86 33.28
N GLU A 98 2.37 -29.09 34.33
CA GLU A 98 2.01 -27.67 34.38
C GLU A 98 2.88 -26.83 33.44
N LEU A 99 4.19 -27.07 33.42
CA LEU A 99 5.11 -26.40 32.50
C LEU A 99 4.79 -26.72 31.04
N GLN A 100 4.55 -28.00 30.72
CA GLN A 100 4.17 -28.40 29.36
C GLN A 100 2.91 -27.68 28.89
N ARG A 101 1.87 -27.62 29.73
CA ARG A 101 0.62 -26.90 29.39
C ARG A 101 0.83 -25.40 29.20
N ARG A 102 1.62 -24.75 30.06
CA ARG A 102 1.92 -23.31 29.92
C ARG A 102 2.73 -23.02 28.66
N VAL A 103 3.69 -23.88 28.33
CA VAL A 103 4.51 -23.74 27.11
C VAL A 103 3.65 -23.96 25.86
N LEU A 104 2.82 -25.02 25.83
CA LEU A 104 1.88 -25.26 24.72
C LEU A 104 0.94 -24.07 24.52
N ALA A 105 0.32 -23.56 25.59
CA ALA A 105 -0.57 -22.41 25.51
C ALA A 105 0.16 -21.13 25.05
N ALA A 106 1.40 -20.92 25.50
CA ALA A 106 2.21 -19.78 25.08
C ALA A 106 2.60 -19.86 23.59
N VAL A 107 3.02 -21.04 23.12
CA VAL A 107 3.40 -21.30 21.73
C VAL A 107 2.19 -21.17 20.79
N GLU A 108 1.03 -21.70 21.20
CA GLU A 108 -0.19 -21.59 20.41
C GLU A 108 -0.69 -20.15 20.33
N LYS A 109 -0.63 -19.40 21.44
CA LYS A 109 -0.93 -17.97 21.47
C LYS A 109 0.02 -17.16 20.58
N GLU A 110 1.32 -17.44 20.60
CA GLU A 110 2.28 -16.78 19.71
C GLU A 110 2.04 -17.11 18.24
N ARG A 111 1.73 -18.37 17.92
CA ARG A 111 1.43 -18.79 16.54
C ARG A 111 0.18 -18.11 16.00
N LEU A 112 -0.90 -18.02 16.79
CA LEU A 112 -2.11 -17.31 16.40
C LEU A 112 -1.83 -15.82 16.19
N ALA A 113 -1.14 -15.17 17.14
CA ALA A 113 -0.78 -13.76 17.01
C ALA A 113 0.20 -13.48 15.85
N ALA A 114 1.04 -14.45 15.47
CA ALA A 114 1.88 -14.36 14.28
C ALA A 114 1.06 -14.53 12.99
N GLY A 115 0.08 -15.43 12.99
CA GLY A 115 -0.86 -15.64 11.88
C GLY A 115 -1.70 -14.39 11.60
N ASP A 116 -2.30 -13.81 12.65
CA ASP A 116 -3.13 -12.61 12.52
C ASP A 116 -2.33 -11.42 11.96
N ARG A 117 -1.11 -11.19 12.47
CA ARG A 117 -0.21 -10.14 11.96
C ARG A 117 0.20 -10.39 10.51
N HIS A 118 0.44 -11.65 10.14
CA HIS A 118 0.79 -11.99 8.76
C HIS A 118 -0.40 -11.76 7.80
N GLN A 119 -1.62 -12.07 8.25
CA GLN A 119 -2.82 -11.79 7.48
C GLN A 119 -3.07 -10.28 7.34
N GLU A 120 -2.91 -9.51 8.42
CA GLU A 120 -3.05 -8.05 8.38
C GLU A 120 -2.01 -7.39 7.46
N LEU A 121 -0.75 -7.86 7.48
CA LEU A 121 0.30 -7.39 6.58
C LEU A 121 0.02 -7.75 5.11
N THR A 122 -0.43 -8.97 4.82
CA THR A 122 -0.77 -9.36 3.44
C THR A 122 -1.99 -8.61 2.91
N GLU A 123 -3.00 -8.36 3.75
CA GLU A 123 -4.15 -7.53 3.38
C GLU A 123 -3.77 -6.07 3.13
N SER A 124 -2.92 -5.48 3.98
CA SER A 124 -2.47 -4.09 3.79
C SER A 124 -1.59 -3.94 2.55
N LEU A 125 -0.70 -4.89 2.27
CA LEU A 125 0.08 -4.94 1.04
C LEU A 125 -0.82 -5.08 -0.21
N ALA A 126 -1.79 -5.99 -0.19
CA ALA A 126 -2.72 -6.15 -1.31
C ALA A 126 -3.60 -4.90 -1.54
N ARG A 127 -3.97 -4.17 -0.47
CA ARG A 127 -4.67 -2.87 -0.61
C ARG A 127 -3.76 -1.81 -1.21
N ALA A 128 -2.52 -1.71 -0.76
CA ALA A 128 -1.54 -0.76 -1.29
C ALA A 128 -1.28 -1.02 -2.78
N GLU A 129 -1.05 -2.27 -3.18
CA GLU A 129 -0.81 -2.67 -4.57
C GLU A 129 -2.00 -2.38 -5.48
N ARG A 130 -3.24 -2.56 -5.02
CA ARG A 130 -4.44 -2.19 -5.79
C ARG A 130 -4.55 -0.68 -6.01
N LEU A 131 -4.14 0.12 -5.04
CA LEU A 131 -4.19 1.59 -5.13
C LEU A 131 -3.11 2.11 -6.09
N THR A 132 -1.87 1.61 -6.00
CA THR A 132 -0.79 1.96 -6.94
C THR A 132 -1.05 1.40 -8.34
N GLY A 133 -1.53 0.17 -8.44
CA GLY A 133 -1.87 -0.47 -9.72
C GLY A 133 -2.98 0.26 -10.48
N ARG A 134 -4.07 0.64 -9.80
CA ARG A 134 -5.12 1.48 -10.42
C ARG A 134 -4.60 2.84 -10.83
N GLY A 135 -3.77 3.48 -10.00
CA GLY A 135 -3.16 4.77 -10.35
C GLY A 135 -2.32 4.67 -11.62
N ALA A 136 -1.46 3.65 -11.72
CA ALA A 136 -0.66 3.39 -12.91
C ALA A 136 -1.51 3.07 -14.14
N GLU A 137 -2.57 2.26 -14.00
CA GLU A 137 -3.50 1.94 -15.09
C GLU A 137 -4.24 3.18 -15.59
N LEU A 138 -4.69 4.06 -14.68
CA LEU A 138 -5.33 5.33 -15.05
C LEU A 138 -4.36 6.26 -15.78
N LEU A 139 -3.11 6.36 -15.33
CA LEU A 139 -2.07 7.15 -15.99
C LEU A 139 -1.74 6.59 -17.38
N LEU A 140 -1.62 5.27 -17.53
CA LEU A 140 -1.39 4.63 -18.82
C LEU A 140 -2.56 4.83 -19.77
N ARG A 141 -3.80 4.78 -19.27
CA ARG A 141 -5.00 5.08 -20.07
C ARG A 141 -5.03 6.52 -20.54
N GLU A 142 -4.71 7.47 -19.66
CA GLU A 142 -4.64 8.89 -20.02
C GLU A 142 -3.56 9.13 -21.07
N GLN A 143 -2.35 8.60 -20.86
CA GLN A 143 -1.27 8.69 -21.85
C GLN A 143 -1.65 8.04 -23.19
N SER A 144 -2.29 6.86 -23.16
CA SER A 144 -2.75 6.18 -24.38
C SER A 144 -3.77 7.04 -25.14
N ARG A 145 -4.69 7.68 -24.42
CA ARG A 145 -5.69 8.60 -24.99
C ARG A 145 -5.02 9.81 -25.65
N GLU A 146 -4.04 10.43 -24.99
CA GLU A 146 -3.31 11.58 -25.57
C GLU A 146 -2.49 11.20 -26.80
N ILE A 147 -1.88 10.00 -26.81
CA ILE A 147 -1.19 9.47 -28.00
C ILE A 147 -2.20 9.22 -29.12
N GLU A 148 -3.33 8.59 -28.84
CA GLU A 148 -4.37 8.33 -29.83
C GLU A 148 -4.91 9.64 -30.44
N ALA A 149 -5.15 10.66 -29.61
CA ALA A 149 -5.61 11.96 -30.06
C ALA A 149 -4.57 12.65 -30.96
N LEU A 150 -3.28 12.57 -30.59
CA LEU A 150 -2.20 13.11 -31.40
C LEU A 150 -2.07 12.38 -32.75
N VAL A 151 -2.21 11.05 -32.77
CA VAL A 151 -2.22 10.26 -34.01
C VAL A 151 -3.37 10.69 -34.92
N GLN A 152 -4.58 10.85 -34.38
CA GLN A 152 -5.74 11.33 -35.16
C GLN A 152 -5.52 12.73 -35.73
N LEU A 153 -4.94 13.64 -34.95
CA LEU A 153 -4.61 14.99 -35.40
C LEU A 153 -3.65 14.97 -36.60
N PHE A 154 -2.57 14.18 -36.53
CA PHE A 154 -1.62 14.04 -37.64
C PHE A 154 -2.17 13.24 -38.85
N GLN A 155 -3.24 12.47 -38.69
CA GLN A 155 -3.93 11.87 -39.83
C GLN A 155 -4.75 12.88 -40.63
N TRP A 156 -5.19 13.99 -40.01
CA TRP A 156 -6.01 15.00 -40.69
C TRP A 156 -5.18 16.17 -41.22
N ILE A 157 -4.02 16.42 -40.62
CA ILE A 157 -3.17 17.57 -40.92
C ILE A 157 -1.78 17.07 -41.30
N THR A 158 -1.29 17.53 -42.44
CA THR A 158 0.11 17.36 -42.85
C THR A 158 0.86 18.68 -42.62
N PRO A 159 1.65 18.80 -41.54
CA PRO A 159 2.35 20.04 -41.24
C PRO A 159 3.42 20.37 -42.29
N ARG A 160 3.53 21.65 -42.63
CA ARG A 160 4.57 22.22 -43.52
C ARG A 160 5.85 22.57 -42.75
N ALA A 161 5.78 22.65 -41.42
CA ALA A 161 6.90 22.90 -40.51
C ALA A 161 6.70 22.08 -39.21
N PRO A 162 7.72 21.97 -38.33
CA PRO A 162 7.56 21.28 -37.05
C PRO A 162 6.43 21.87 -36.22
N MET A 163 5.47 21.04 -35.81
CA MET A 163 4.34 21.51 -35.00
C MET A 163 4.83 22.06 -33.66
N PRO A 164 4.25 23.17 -33.16
CA PRO A 164 4.66 23.77 -31.91
C PRO A 164 4.44 22.79 -30.75
N ALA A 165 5.51 22.54 -29.99
CA ALA A 165 5.41 21.87 -28.70
C ALA A 165 4.90 22.89 -27.68
N GLY A 166 3.80 22.60 -26.97
CA GLY A 166 3.24 23.58 -26.05
C GLY A 166 2.24 23.04 -25.05
N VAL A 167 2.50 23.39 -23.80
CA VAL A 167 2.00 22.87 -22.51
C VAL A 167 0.55 23.30 -22.17
N THR A 168 -0.09 24.12 -23.01
CA THR A 168 -1.36 24.79 -22.63
C THR A 168 -2.62 23.95 -22.88
N LEU A 169 -2.57 23.04 -23.85
CA LEU A 169 -3.68 22.16 -24.25
C LEU A 169 -3.15 20.75 -24.45
N ASN A 170 -3.84 19.77 -23.88
CA ASN A 170 -3.52 18.36 -24.13
C ASN A 170 -4.01 17.97 -25.54
N PRO A 171 -3.37 17.00 -26.22
CA PRO A 171 -3.81 16.49 -27.52
C PRO A 171 -5.33 16.20 -27.63
N SER A 172 -5.96 15.64 -26.59
CA SER A 172 -7.41 15.43 -26.55
C SER A 172 -8.21 16.72 -26.68
N ASP A 173 -7.77 17.80 -26.03
CA ASP A 173 -8.44 19.11 -26.11
C ASP A 173 -8.29 19.71 -27.51
N LEU A 174 -7.09 19.59 -28.10
CA LEU A 174 -6.83 20.03 -29.48
C LEU A 174 -7.68 19.24 -30.47
N LEU A 175 -7.82 17.93 -30.27
CA LEU A 175 -8.62 17.06 -31.12
C LEU A 175 -10.09 17.50 -31.12
N GLY A 176 -10.68 17.80 -29.96
CA GLY A 176 -12.06 18.27 -29.88
C GLY A 176 -12.28 19.57 -30.65
N LEU A 177 -11.36 20.53 -30.51
CA LEU A 177 -11.40 21.81 -31.18
C LEU A 177 -11.20 21.70 -32.71
N VAL A 178 -10.25 20.87 -33.15
CA VAL A 178 -10.00 20.60 -34.57
C VAL A 178 -11.18 19.84 -35.18
N HIS A 179 -11.74 18.87 -34.46
CA HIS A 179 -12.89 18.09 -34.94
C HIS A 179 -14.08 18.99 -35.25
N ILE A 180 -14.44 19.91 -34.34
CA ILE A 180 -15.58 20.80 -34.58
C ILE A 180 -15.33 21.78 -35.73
N ALA A 181 -14.12 22.33 -35.84
CA ALA A 181 -13.76 23.19 -36.97
C ALA A 181 -13.80 22.42 -38.31
N ARG A 182 -13.35 21.16 -38.32
CA ARG A 182 -13.36 20.31 -39.51
C ARG A 182 -14.77 19.90 -39.92
N ASP A 183 -15.60 19.55 -38.96
CA ASP A 183 -16.99 19.14 -39.18
C ASP A 183 -17.84 20.29 -39.69
N ARG A 184 -17.77 21.45 -39.01
CA ARG A 184 -18.55 22.64 -39.39
C ARG A 184 -18.04 23.36 -40.62
N ALA A 185 -16.76 23.23 -40.95
CA ALA A 185 -16.12 23.92 -42.06
C ALA A 185 -16.46 25.44 -42.11
N PRO A 186 -16.22 26.18 -41.00
CA PRO A 186 -16.60 27.58 -40.90
C PRO A 186 -15.88 28.43 -41.95
N ALA A 187 -16.59 29.39 -42.55
CA ALA A 187 -15.97 30.36 -43.45
C ALA A 187 -15.16 31.39 -42.64
N THR A 188 -15.70 31.85 -41.51
CA THR A 188 -14.99 32.76 -40.59
C THR A 188 -14.91 32.16 -39.19
N THR A 189 -13.68 31.90 -38.73
CA THR A 189 -13.40 31.52 -37.34
C THR A 189 -12.73 32.68 -36.60
N VAL A 190 -13.19 32.96 -35.39
CA VAL A 190 -12.54 33.92 -34.48
C VAL A 190 -12.10 33.18 -33.21
N ALA A 191 -10.86 33.37 -32.78
CA ALA A 191 -10.35 32.83 -31.53
C ALA A 191 -9.84 33.94 -30.62
N LEU A 192 -10.19 33.85 -29.34
CA LEU A 192 -9.68 34.71 -28.29
C LEU A 192 -8.59 33.93 -27.55
N GLY A 193 -7.34 34.38 -27.67
CA GLY A 193 -6.14 33.72 -27.15
C GLY A 193 -5.36 33.02 -28.26
N SER A 194 -4.09 33.38 -28.44
CA SER A 194 -3.20 32.71 -29.39
C SER A 194 -2.32 31.66 -28.70
N GLY A 195 -1.85 30.69 -29.48
CA GLY A 195 -0.94 29.67 -29.00
C GLY A 195 -0.75 28.51 -29.99
N PRO A 196 -0.29 27.35 -29.50
CA PRO A 196 -0.10 26.16 -30.34
C PRO A 196 -1.38 25.72 -31.07
N SER A 197 -2.54 25.85 -30.42
CA SER A 197 -3.87 25.53 -31.00
C SER A 197 -4.18 26.37 -32.24
N THR A 198 -3.66 27.59 -32.33
CA THR A 198 -3.81 28.46 -33.49
C THR A 198 -3.25 27.83 -34.76
N ILE A 199 -2.14 27.08 -34.67
CA ILE A 199 -1.52 26.43 -35.83
C ILE A 199 -2.38 25.25 -36.30
N TRP A 200 -2.86 24.42 -35.37
CA TRP A 200 -3.75 23.29 -35.65
C TRP A 200 -5.07 23.74 -36.28
N LEU A 201 -5.71 24.77 -35.70
CA LEU A 201 -6.91 25.39 -36.25
C LEU A 201 -6.63 26.03 -37.61
N GLY A 202 -5.50 26.72 -37.76
CA GLY A 202 -5.09 27.34 -39.00
C GLY A 202 -5.09 26.36 -40.17
N TYR A 203 -4.44 25.20 -40.02
CA TYR A 203 -4.48 24.13 -41.03
C TYR A 203 -5.89 23.65 -41.34
N THR A 204 -6.70 23.46 -40.30
CA THR A 204 -8.06 22.93 -40.44
C THR A 204 -8.96 23.88 -41.22
N VAL A 205 -8.88 25.17 -40.89
CA VAL A 205 -9.66 26.24 -41.53
C VAL A 205 -9.16 26.51 -42.96
N GLU A 206 -7.84 26.57 -43.16
CA GLU A 206 -7.23 26.72 -44.49
C GLU A 206 -7.65 25.61 -45.44
N ALA A 207 -7.65 24.34 -44.99
CA ALA A 207 -8.03 23.19 -45.80
C ALA A 207 -9.50 23.22 -46.29
N ARG A 208 -10.35 24.06 -45.67
CA ARG A 208 -11.75 24.27 -46.05
C ARG A 208 -11.99 25.61 -46.75
N GLY A 209 -10.93 26.39 -47.01
CA GLY A 209 -11.01 27.71 -47.64
C GLY A 209 -11.55 28.81 -46.71
N GLY A 210 -11.58 28.58 -45.40
CA GLY A 210 -11.99 29.57 -44.42
C GLY A 210 -10.85 30.51 -44.02
N ARG A 211 -11.19 31.51 -43.20
CA ARG A 211 -10.25 32.42 -42.54
C ARG A 211 -10.32 32.28 -41.01
N LEU A 212 -9.17 32.44 -40.36
CA LEU A 212 -9.06 32.43 -38.90
C LEU A 212 -8.51 33.77 -38.44
N VAL A 213 -9.22 34.46 -37.55
CA VAL A 213 -8.71 35.66 -36.87
C VAL A 213 -8.51 35.36 -35.39
N VAL A 214 -7.33 35.62 -34.86
CA VAL A 214 -6.98 35.37 -33.46
C VAL A 214 -6.61 36.67 -32.78
N ALA A 215 -7.26 36.98 -31.67
CA ALA A 215 -6.92 38.13 -30.82
C ALA A 215 -6.13 37.67 -29.60
N ASP A 216 -5.03 38.35 -29.28
CA ASP A 216 -4.20 38.05 -28.11
C ASP A 216 -3.75 39.33 -27.39
N HIS A 217 -3.82 39.33 -26.06
CA HIS A 217 -3.41 40.46 -25.22
C HIS A 217 -1.91 40.54 -24.99
N ASP A 218 -1.21 39.41 -25.12
CA ASP A 218 0.22 39.35 -24.95
C ASP A 218 0.89 39.61 -26.30
N ARG A 219 1.46 40.81 -26.45
CA ARG A 219 2.19 41.22 -27.66
C ARG A 219 3.31 40.24 -28.04
N GLY A 220 4.00 39.67 -27.06
CA GLY A 220 5.10 38.73 -27.26
C GLY A 220 4.61 37.36 -27.75
N ARG A 221 3.52 36.86 -27.17
CA ARG A 221 2.84 35.63 -27.62
C ARG A 221 2.28 35.80 -29.02
N ALA A 222 1.56 36.89 -29.29
CA ALA A 222 1.09 37.24 -30.62
C ALA A 222 2.23 37.27 -31.66
N GLY A 223 3.37 37.88 -31.30
CA GLY A 223 4.57 37.91 -32.15
C GLY A 223 5.13 36.52 -32.46
N ARG A 224 5.26 35.66 -31.45
CA ARG A 224 5.72 34.26 -31.61
C ARG A 224 4.75 33.43 -32.46
N THR A 225 3.44 33.56 -32.23
CA THR A 225 2.42 32.86 -33.02
C THR A 225 2.47 33.29 -34.49
N ARG A 226 2.65 34.60 -34.78
CA ARG A 226 2.83 35.07 -36.17
C ARG A 226 4.07 34.47 -36.85
N ALA A 227 5.18 34.37 -36.12
CA ALA A 227 6.40 33.75 -36.66
C ALA A 227 6.16 32.27 -37.01
N LEU A 228 5.51 31.52 -36.12
CA LEU A 228 5.13 30.13 -36.39
C LEU A 228 4.18 30.02 -37.59
N LEU A 229 3.16 30.88 -37.69
CA LEU A 229 2.26 30.89 -38.85
C LEU A 229 3.01 31.13 -40.16
N ALA A 230 4.02 32.01 -40.15
CA ALA A 230 4.86 32.26 -41.31
C ALA A 230 5.71 31.04 -41.68
N GLU A 231 6.32 30.36 -40.70
CA GLU A 231 7.07 29.11 -40.92
C GLU A 231 6.18 28.01 -41.51
N HIS A 232 4.95 27.91 -41.02
CA HIS A 232 3.95 26.97 -41.49
C HIS A 232 3.28 27.39 -42.81
N GLY A 233 3.52 28.60 -43.32
CA GLY A 233 2.89 29.12 -44.55
C GLY A 233 1.37 29.30 -44.45
N LEU A 234 0.83 29.64 -43.26
CA LEU A 234 -0.61 29.77 -43.00
C LEU A 234 -1.06 31.23 -43.19
N SER A 235 -1.27 31.65 -44.44
CA SER A 235 -1.62 33.04 -44.78
C SER A 235 -3.09 33.41 -44.53
N THR A 236 -3.97 32.43 -44.36
CA THR A 236 -5.40 32.63 -44.04
C THR A 236 -5.65 32.92 -42.57
N VAL A 237 -4.59 32.92 -41.75
CA VAL A 237 -4.65 33.16 -40.31
C VAL A 237 -4.10 34.55 -39.99
N GLU A 238 -4.93 35.39 -39.40
CA GLU A 238 -4.59 36.73 -38.96
C GLU A 238 -4.48 36.77 -37.43
N VAL A 239 -3.34 37.18 -36.88
CA VAL A 239 -3.17 37.37 -35.43
C VAL A 239 -3.15 38.86 -35.11
N ARG A 240 -4.14 39.33 -34.38
CA ARG A 240 -4.26 40.71 -33.88
C ARG A 240 -3.78 40.79 -32.44
N HIS A 241 -2.96 41.80 -32.15
CA HIS A 241 -2.66 42.13 -30.77
C HIS A 241 -3.78 43.04 -30.26
N ALA A 242 -4.52 42.58 -29.27
CA ALA A 242 -5.64 43.28 -28.66
C ALA A 242 -5.31 43.43 -27.17
N GLY A 243 -4.75 44.59 -26.79
CA GLY A 243 -4.31 44.86 -25.42
C GLY A 243 -5.45 44.76 -24.41
N VAL A 244 -5.14 44.86 -23.12
CA VAL A 244 -6.18 44.81 -22.08
C VAL A 244 -6.72 46.22 -21.82
N THR A 245 -8.05 46.36 -21.89
CA THR A 245 -8.80 47.59 -21.62
C THR A 245 -10.03 47.28 -20.75
N GLU A 246 -10.49 48.27 -19.99
CA GLU A 246 -11.72 48.14 -19.21
C GLU A 246 -12.95 48.07 -20.14
N LEU A 247 -13.78 47.04 -19.96
CA LEU A 247 -15.04 46.82 -20.67
C LEU A 247 -16.21 46.83 -19.68
N SER A 248 -17.24 47.63 -19.98
CA SER A 248 -18.49 47.65 -19.19
C SER A 248 -19.44 46.55 -19.69
N VAL A 249 -19.69 45.55 -18.85
CA VAL A 249 -20.56 44.40 -19.15
C VAL A 249 -21.53 44.16 -18.00
N GLU A 250 -22.83 44.05 -18.30
CA GLU A 250 -23.90 43.77 -17.32
C GLU A 250 -23.91 44.71 -16.08
N GLY A 251 -23.42 45.96 -16.25
CA GLY A 251 -23.36 46.95 -15.18
C GLY A 251 -22.12 46.87 -14.29
N GLY A 252 -21.15 46.01 -14.61
CA GLY A 252 -19.82 45.95 -14.01
C GLY A 252 -18.70 46.26 -15.01
N ALA A 253 -17.53 46.64 -14.50
CA ALA A 253 -16.32 46.84 -15.30
C ALA A 253 -15.43 45.60 -15.21
N VAL A 254 -14.93 45.12 -16.36
CA VAL A 254 -14.08 43.93 -16.47
C VAL A 254 -12.87 44.25 -17.35
N ASP A 255 -11.69 43.79 -16.97
CA ASP A 255 -10.52 43.84 -17.84
C ASP A 255 -10.70 42.84 -18.98
N TRP A 256 -10.68 43.34 -20.22
CA TRP A 256 -10.93 42.54 -21.42
C TRP A 256 -10.07 42.99 -22.60
N TYR A 257 -10.12 42.25 -23.71
CA TYR A 257 -9.51 42.66 -24.97
C TYR A 257 -10.02 44.03 -25.41
N ASP A 258 -9.11 44.86 -25.92
CA ASP A 258 -9.41 46.09 -26.66
C ASP A 258 -10.36 45.78 -27.82
N VAL A 259 -11.56 46.35 -27.73
CA VAL A 259 -12.66 46.09 -28.68
C VAL A 259 -12.32 46.62 -30.07
N ASP A 260 -11.54 47.70 -30.15
CA ASP A 260 -11.15 48.31 -31.42
C ASP A 260 -10.31 47.34 -32.26
N ALA A 261 -9.51 46.49 -31.61
CA ALA A 261 -8.74 45.45 -32.29
C ALA A 261 -9.63 44.35 -32.91
N LEU A 262 -10.87 44.22 -32.46
CA LEU A 262 -11.85 43.24 -32.95
C LEU A 262 -12.75 43.80 -34.05
N ASP A 263 -12.58 45.07 -34.46
CA ASP A 263 -13.42 45.69 -35.46
C ASP A 263 -13.30 45.06 -36.85
N GLY A 264 -14.38 45.20 -37.62
CA GLY A 264 -14.53 44.57 -38.93
C GLY A 264 -14.80 43.06 -38.90
N LEU A 265 -14.87 42.42 -37.73
CA LEU A 265 -15.31 41.04 -37.60
C LEU A 265 -16.84 40.95 -37.68
N HIS A 266 -17.34 40.10 -38.56
CA HIS A 266 -18.75 39.84 -38.83
C HIS A 266 -18.87 38.44 -39.44
N ASP A 267 -20.10 37.93 -39.53
CA ASP A 267 -20.41 36.59 -40.05
C ASP A 267 -19.52 35.49 -39.44
N ILE A 268 -19.33 35.54 -38.12
CA ILE A 268 -18.49 34.59 -37.40
C ILE A 268 -19.25 33.28 -37.26
N ASP A 269 -18.80 32.24 -37.96
CA ASP A 269 -19.40 30.89 -37.94
C ASP A 269 -18.92 30.06 -36.74
N LEU A 270 -17.68 30.30 -36.31
CA LEU A 270 -17.07 29.62 -35.18
C LEU A 270 -16.33 30.63 -34.29
N LEU A 271 -16.75 30.75 -33.03
CA LEU A 271 -16.07 31.56 -32.02
C LEU A 271 -15.42 30.63 -30.98
N VAL A 272 -14.12 30.77 -30.77
CA VAL A 272 -13.36 30.03 -29.75
C VAL A 272 -12.99 30.98 -28.63
N VAL A 273 -13.49 30.72 -27.42
CA VAL A 273 -13.26 31.51 -26.22
C VAL A 273 -12.35 30.72 -25.27
N ASP A 274 -11.05 31.02 -25.30
CA ASP A 274 -10.09 30.53 -24.31
C ASP A 274 -10.16 31.43 -23.06
N GLY A 275 -10.31 30.83 -21.88
CA GLY A 275 -10.49 31.53 -20.60
C GLY A 275 -9.27 32.33 -20.09
N SER A 276 -8.19 32.40 -20.87
CA SER A 276 -6.87 32.88 -20.44
C SER A 276 -6.74 34.36 -20.06
N LEU A 277 -7.76 35.21 -20.20
CA LEU A 277 -7.63 36.66 -20.00
C LEU A 277 -7.96 37.21 -18.61
N ALA A 278 -8.25 36.37 -17.62
CA ALA A 278 -8.59 36.87 -16.29
C ALA A 278 -7.74 36.25 -15.17
N PRO A 279 -7.15 37.07 -14.27
CA PRO A 279 -7.16 36.72 -12.87
C PRO A 279 -8.59 36.92 -12.38
N THR A 280 -9.27 35.86 -11.94
CA THR A 280 -10.47 35.93 -11.06
C THR A 280 -11.85 36.33 -11.65
N SER A 281 -12.09 36.46 -12.96
CA SER A 281 -13.47 36.54 -13.48
C SER A 281 -13.97 35.18 -13.96
N SER A 282 -14.93 34.62 -13.22
CA SER A 282 -15.54 33.29 -13.38
C SER A 282 -16.43 33.16 -14.64
N ASN A 283 -16.17 33.93 -15.70
CA ASN A 283 -16.97 33.85 -16.94
C ASN A 283 -16.29 34.57 -18.11
N ALA A 284 -15.47 33.86 -18.90
CA ALA A 284 -14.86 34.42 -20.12
C ALA A 284 -15.90 34.55 -21.27
N LEU A 285 -17.01 33.82 -21.17
CA LEU A 285 -18.04 33.77 -22.20
C LEU A 285 -18.89 35.05 -22.24
N THR A 286 -19.29 35.59 -21.09
CA THR A 286 -20.14 36.79 -21.02
C THR A 286 -19.54 38.01 -21.72
N PRO A 287 -18.29 38.45 -21.45
CA PRO A 287 -17.70 39.58 -22.18
C PRO A 287 -17.50 39.25 -23.68
N ALA A 288 -17.13 38.01 -24.02
CA ALA A 288 -17.01 37.59 -25.41
C ALA A 288 -18.34 37.73 -26.17
N LEU A 289 -19.45 37.25 -25.61
CA LEU A 289 -20.78 37.36 -26.21
C LEU A 289 -21.31 38.81 -26.19
N HIS A 290 -20.98 39.60 -25.17
CA HIS A 290 -21.34 41.01 -25.13
C HIS A 290 -20.78 41.77 -26.35
N VAL A 291 -19.53 41.51 -26.72
CA VAL A 291 -18.85 42.20 -27.84
C VAL A 291 -19.12 41.54 -29.20
N LEU A 292 -19.04 40.22 -29.28
CA LEU A 292 -19.06 39.46 -30.54
C LEU A 292 -20.40 38.80 -30.85
N GLY A 293 -21.34 38.73 -29.89
CA GLY A 293 -22.59 37.99 -30.05
C GLY A 293 -23.45 38.47 -31.22
N ARG A 294 -23.48 39.79 -31.47
CA ARG A 294 -24.16 40.38 -32.64
C ARG A 294 -23.40 40.23 -33.96
N ARG A 295 -22.14 39.78 -33.90
CA ARG A 295 -21.26 39.56 -35.05
C ARG A 295 -21.24 38.08 -35.47
N LEU A 296 -21.97 37.21 -34.76
CA LEU A 296 -22.12 35.79 -35.07
C LEU A 296 -23.04 35.59 -36.29
N ALA A 297 -22.68 34.65 -37.16
CA ALA A 297 -23.52 34.22 -38.27
C ALA A 297 -24.73 33.40 -37.78
N PRO A 298 -25.82 33.31 -38.58
CA PRO A 298 -26.90 32.35 -38.31
C PRO A 298 -26.36 30.92 -38.25
N GLY A 299 -26.65 30.21 -37.15
CA GLY A 299 -26.17 28.83 -36.93
C GLY A 299 -24.71 28.72 -36.48
N ALA A 300 -24.08 29.84 -36.11
CA ALA A 300 -22.74 29.87 -35.54
C ALA A 300 -22.61 29.01 -34.28
N VAL A 301 -21.40 28.53 -34.07
CA VAL A 301 -21.03 27.75 -32.88
C VAL A 301 -20.05 28.54 -32.03
N VAL A 302 -20.28 28.57 -30.73
CA VAL A 302 -19.35 29.14 -29.74
C VAL A 302 -18.77 27.99 -28.93
N VAL A 303 -17.44 27.88 -28.92
CA VAL A 303 -16.68 26.89 -28.16
C VAL A 303 -16.00 27.58 -27.00
N VAL A 304 -16.23 27.11 -25.79
CA VAL A 304 -15.72 27.74 -24.56
C VAL A 304 -14.93 26.77 -23.71
N ASP A 305 -13.82 27.26 -23.14
CA ASP A 305 -12.97 26.58 -22.17
C ASP A 305 -13.51 26.72 -20.73
N GLU A 306 -14.83 26.52 -20.53
CA GLU A 306 -15.44 26.70 -19.22
C GLU A 306 -16.60 25.74 -18.99
N SER A 307 -16.56 25.09 -17.82
CA SER A 307 -17.66 24.34 -17.24
C SER A 307 -17.81 24.77 -15.78
N PRO A 308 -19.01 25.14 -15.30
CA PRO A 308 -20.30 25.06 -15.99
C PRO A 308 -20.68 26.35 -16.77
N VAL A 309 -21.13 26.16 -18.01
CA VAL A 309 -21.74 27.20 -18.85
C VAL A 309 -22.98 27.79 -18.14
N PRO A 310 -23.13 29.12 -18.01
CA PRO A 310 -24.31 29.73 -17.41
C PRO A 310 -25.59 29.29 -18.12
N ARG A 311 -26.65 28.98 -17.36
CA ARG A 311 -27.89 28.37 -17.86
C ARG A 311 -28.59 29.17 -18.97
N GLN A 312 -28.30 30.46 -19.13
CA GLN A 312 -28.83 31.32 -20.19
C GLN A 312 -27.84 32.45 -20.48
N GLY A 313 -27.02 32.33 -21.52
CA GLY A 313 -26.41 33.50 -22.13
C GLY A 313 -27.48 34.22 -22.95
N GLY A 314 -27.62 35.54 -22.80
CA GLY A 314 -28.68 36.37 -23.41
C GLY A 314 -28.80 36.38 -24.95
N PHE A 315 -28.16 35.43 -25.63
CA PHE A 315 -28.14 35.24 -27.08
C PHE A 315 -28.84 33.95 -27.55
N GLY A 316 -29.51 33.21 -26.65
CA GLY A 316 -30.29 32.02 -27.02
C GLY A 316 -29.47 30.77 -27.38
N LEU A 317 -28.16 30.80 -27.17
CA LEU A 317 -27.28 29.66 -27.38
C LEU A 317 -27.45 28.63 -26.26
N THR A 318 -27.61 27.36 -26.63
CA THR A 318 -27.73 26.25 -25.68
C THR A 318 -26.53 25.32 -25.80
N ALA A 319 -26.09 24.72 -24.69
CA ALA A 319 -25.07 23.69 -24.71
C ALA A 319 -25.57 22.48 -25.50
N GLN A 320 -24.89 22.18 -26.61
CA GLN A 320 -25.30 21.11 -27.52
C GLN A 320 -24.60 19.79 -27.15
N ARG A 321 -23.29 19.82 -26.89
CA ARG A 321 -22.49 18.61 -26.64
C ARG A 321 -21.15 18.93 -25.96
N PRO A 322 -20.69 18.12 -24.98
CA PRO A 322 -19.30 18.12 -24.56
C PRO A 322 -18.41 17.54 -25.66
N LEU A 323 -17.38 18.27 -26.06
CA LEU A 323 -16.39 17.79 -27.02
C LEU A 323 -15.33 16.93 -26.32
N PRO A 324 -14.53 16.13 -27.06
CA PRO A 324 -13.32 15.54 -26.49
C PRO A 324 -12.46 16.61 -25.82
N GLY A 325 -12.00 16.31 -24.60
CA GLY A 325 -11.24 17.25 -23.79
C GLY A 325 -12.13 18.16 -22.95
N ARG A 326 -11.68 19.41 -22.77
CA ARG A 326 -12.31 20.40 -21.88
C ARG A 326 -13.34 21.33 -22.52
N TRP A 327 -13.54 21.25 -23.84
CA TRP A 327 -14.38 22.19 -24.57
C TRP A 327 -15.88 21.87 -24.53
N VAL A 328 -16.70 22.91 -24.41
CA VAL A 328 -18.15 22.83 -24.57
C VAL A 328 -18.60 23.63 -25.79
N ALA A 329 -19.39 23.01 -26.66
CA ALA A 329 -19.97 23.67 -27.83
C ALA A 329 -21.38 24.20 -27.52
N LEU A 330 -21.59 25.48 -27.81
CA LEU A 330 -22.85 26.22 -27.68
C LEU A 330 -23.34 26.61 -29.08
N ALA A 331 -24.61 26.35 -29.38
CA ALA A 331 -25.22 26.75 -30.65
C ALA A 331 -26.72 27.02 -30.48
N ASP A 332 -27.34 27.69 -31.45
CA ASP A 332 -28.78 27.86 -31.52
C ASP A 332 -29.48 26.47 -31.51
N PRO A 333 -30.53 26.24 -30.70
CA PRO A 333 -31.30 24.99 -30.67
C PRO A 333 -31.74 24.47 -32.04
N GLN A 334 -31.99 25.35 -33.00
CA GLN A 334 -32.42 24.98 -34.36
C GLN A 334 -31.26 24.69 -35.32
N SER A 335 -30.03 25.03 -34.93
CA SER A 335 -28.83 24.70 -35.69
C SER A 335 -28.38 23.27 -35.38
N THR A 336 -28.77 22.32 -36.23
CA THR A 336 -28.35 20.93 -36.05
C THR A 336 -26.85 20.79 -36.33
N VAL A 337 -26.07 20.41 -35.30
CA VAL A 337 -24.73 19.83 -35.48
C VAL A 337 -24.97 18.49 -36.17
N ARG A 338 -24.69 18.37 -37.48
CA ARG A 338 -24.74 17.05 -38.13
C ARG A 338 -23.59 16.19 -37.60
N ALA A 339 -23.88 14.91 -37.39
CA ALA A 339 -22.99 13.92 -36.79
C ALA A 339 -21.97 13.35 -37.79
#